data_AF-A0A9D4Q3W9-F1
#
_entry.id   AF-A0A9D4Q3W9-F1
#
_cell.length_a   1.000
_cell.length_b   1.000
_cell.length_c   1.000
_cell.angle_alpha   90.00
_cell.angle_beta   90.00
_cell.angle_gamma   90.00
#
_symmetry.space_group_name_H-M   'P 1'
#
loop_
_entity.id
_entity.type
_entity.pdbx_description
1 polymer ?
#
loop_
_entity_poly.entity_id
_entity_poly.type
_entity_poly.pdbx_seq_one_letter_code
_entity_poly.pdbx_strand_id
1 'polypeptide(L)' 'MSAKRASYNLKFERAAIAFAEDNGNHSAAAEFGVDRACIIRWRKQWDQIFKGATTCKKFMGPRKG' A
#
# COMPACT_ATOMS: atom_id res chain seq x y z
N MET A 1 -16.56 -7.68 -12.96
CA MET A 1 -15.24 -8.23 -12.56
C MET A 1 -14.91 -7.70 -11.16
N SER A 2 -15.09 -8.51 -10.11
CA SER A 2 -14.70 -8.11 -8.75
C SER A 2 -13.17 -8.22 -8.64
N ALA A 3 -12.47 -7.09 -8.60
CA ALA A 3 -11.01 -7.08 -8.45
C ALA A 3 -10.66 -7.76 -7.11
N LYS A 4 -9.98 -8.92 -7.18
CA LYS A 4 -9.47 -9.62 -5.99
C LYS A 4 -8.66 -8.63 -5.17
N ARG A 5 -9.03 -8.45 -3.90
CA ARG A 5 -8.33 -7.55 -2.98
C ARG A 5 -6.92 -8.10 -2.73
N ALA A 6 -5.92 -7.56 -3.44
CA ALA A 6 -4.52 -7.82 -3.15
C ALA A 6 -4.12 -7.04 -1.89
N SER A 7 -3.56 -7.72 -0.90
CA SER A 7 -2.86 -7.07 0.20
C SER A 7 -1.45 -6.69 -0.29
N TYR A 8 -1.21 -5.40 -0.52
CA TYR A 8 0.08 -4.92 -0.95
C TYR A 8 1.06 -4.84 0.22
N ASN A 9 2.33 -5.13 -0.05
CA ASN A 9 3.39 -4.96 0.94
C ASN A 9 3.63 -3.45 1.15
N LEU A 10 3.81 -3.00 2.40
CA LEU A 10 4.11 -1.59 2.71
C LEU A 10 5.33 -1.06 1.94
N LYS A 11 6.33 -1.92 1.67
CA LYS A 11 7.50 -1.54 0.84
C LYS A 11 7.08 -1.19 -0.59
N PHE A 12 6.12 -1.93 -1.13
CA PHE A 12 5.59 -1.72 -2.48
C PHE A 12 4.75 -0.44 -2.54
N GLU A 13 3.89 -0.22 -1.54
CA GLU A 13 3.08 1.01 -1.45
C GLU A 13 3.99 2.26 -1.32
N ARG A 14 5.06 2.20 -0.52
CA ARG A 14 6.03 3.31 -0.40
C ARG A 14 6.75 3.61 -1.71
N ALA A 15 7.20 2.58 -2.44
CA ALA A 15 7.85 2.76 -3.73
C ALA A 15 6.89 3.38 -4.77
N ALA A 16 5.64 2.93 -4.79
CA ALA A 16 4.61 3.47 -5.67
C ALA A 16 4.29 4.94 -5.34
N ILE A 17 4.24 5.32 -4.07
CA ILE A 17 4.02 6.73 -3.69
C ILE A 17 5.22 7.60 -4.08
N ALA A 18 6.46 7.17 -3.79
CA ALA A 18 7.65 7.93 -4.15
C ALA A 18 7.75 8.17 -5.66
N PHE A 19 7.44 7.16 -6.47
CA PHE A 19 7.40 7.31 -7.93
C PHE A 19 6.23 8.20 -8.40
N ALA A 20 5.09 8.16 -7.72
CA ALA A 20 3.95 9.03 -8.03
C ALA A 20 4.18 10.50 -7.69
N GLU A 21 5.12 10.82 -6.78
CA GLU A 21 5.53 12.19 -6.49
C GLU A 21 6.37 12.79 -7.61
N ASP A 22 7.24 11.98 -8.23
CA ASP A 22 8.15 12.41 -9.30
C ASP A 22 7.47 12.41 -10.69
N ASN A 23 6.81 11.30 -11.05
CA ASN A 23 6.26 11.07 -12.40
C ASN A 23 4.74 11.26 -12.51
N GLY A 24 4.07 11.48 -11.37
CA GLY A 24 2.62 11.60 -11.28
C GLY A 24 1.87 10.26 -11.18
N ASN A 25 0.62 10.36 -10.72
CA ASN A 25 -0.19 9.18 -10.35
C ASN A 25 -0.52 8.24 -11.52
N HIS A 26 -0.60 8.76 -12.76
CA HIS A 26 -0.93 7.95 -13.94
C HIS A 26 0.24 7.07 -14.36
N SER A 27 1.45 7.64 -14.39
CA SER A 27 2.69 6.93 -14.67
C SER A 27 2.94 5.84 -13.63
N ALA A 28 2.72 6.14 -12.35
CA ALA A 28 2.83 5.16 -11.27
C ALA A 28 1.82 4.00 -11.40
N ALA A 29 0.59 4.27 -11.87
CA ALA A 29 -0.39 3.21 -12.10
C ALA A 29 0.06 2.25 -13.19
N ALA A 30 0.61 2.78 -14.28
CA ALA A 30 1.15 1.99 -15.38
C ALA A 30 2.39 1.18 -14.98
N GLU A 31 3.34 1.81 -14.28
CA GLU A 31 4.62 1.20 -13.88
C GLU A 31 4.42 0.06 -12.87
N PHE A 32 3.58 0.28 -11.85
CA PHE A 32 3.34 -0.70 -10.79
C PHE A 32 2.19 -1.66 -11.10
N GLY A 33 1.48 -1.46 -12.21
CA GLY A 33 0.31 -2.26 -12.60
C GLY A 33 -0.85 -2.16 -11.60
N VAL A 34 -0.96 -1.02 -10.90
CA VAL A 34 -1.96 -0.79 -9.84
C VAL A 34 -3.01 0.19 -10.33
N ASP A 35 -4.25 0.00 -9.91
CA ASP A 35 -5.30 0.97 -10.17
C ASP A 35 -4.96 2.36 -9.59
N ARG A 36 -5.20 3.39 -10.38
CA ARG A 36 -4.93 4.79 -10.01
C ARG A 36 -5.63 5.19 -8.70
N ALA A 37 -6.82 4.66 -8.41
CA ALA A 37 -7.54 4.97 -7.18
C ALA A 37 -6.81 4.43 -5.93
N CYS A 38 -6.09 3.30 -6.05
CA CYS A 38 -5.23 2.82 -4.97
C CYS A 38 -4.08 3.78 -4.70
N ILE A 39 -3.40 4.28 -5.74
CA ILE A 39 -2.30 5.24 -5.58
C ILE A 39 -2.79 6.54 -4.94
N ILE A 40 -3.94 7.06 -5.35
CA ILE A 40 -4.55 8.25 -4.73
C ILE A 40 -4.88 7.98 -3.26
N ARG A 41 -5.46 6.82 -2.95
CA ARG A 41 -5.79 6.45 -1.57
C ARG A 41 -4.52 6.33 -0.72
N TRP A 42 -3.47 5.73 -1.25
CA TRP A 42 -2.18 5.60 -0.57
C TRP A 42 -1.51 6.94 -0.32
N ARG A 43 -1.57 7.89 -1.28
CA ARG A 43 -1.10 9.26 -1.05
C ARG A 43 -1.88 9.96 0.08
N LYS A 44 -3.20 9.75 0.17
CA LYS A 44 -4.00 10.26 1.30
C LYS A 44 -3.64 9.59 2.64
N GLN A 45 -3.20 8.34 2.59
CA GLN A 45 -2.79 7.56 3.76
C GLN A 45 -1.27 7.58 3.98
N TRP A 46 -0.55 8.48 3.32
CA TRP A 46 0.92 8.52 3.31
C TRP A 46 1.51 8.52 4.72
N ASP A 47 0.99 9.38 5.61
CA ASP A 47 1.37 9.41 7.02
C ASP A 47 1.23 8.06 7.72
N GLN A 48 0.15 7.31 7.46
CA GLN A 48 -0.10 6.02 8.08
C GLN A 48 0.79 4.92 7.49
N ILE A 49 1.08 4.97 6.18
CA ILE A 49 1.92 4.00 5.48
C ILE A 49 3.41 4.20 5.84
N PHE A 50 3.84 5.46 6.05
CA PHE A 50 5.20 5.80 6.46
C PHE A 50 5.41 5.64 7.97
N LYS A 51 4.45 6.03 8.81
CA LYS A 51 4.52 5.80 10.28
C LYS A 51 4.24 4.35 10.66
N GLY A 52 3.52 3.61 9.82
CA GLY A 52 3.26 2.19 9.99
C GLY A 52 4.57 1.41 9.90
N ALA A 53 5.26 1.28 11.04
CA ALA A 53 6.28 0.26 11.22
C ALA A 53 5.64 -1.08 10.85
N THR A 54 6.33 -1.86 10.02
CA THR A 54 5.93 -3.19 9.56
C THR A 54 5.19 -3.92 10.67
N THR A 55 3.86 -4.01 10.56
CA THR A 55 3.07 -4.85 11.46
C THR A 55 3.40 -6.28 11.08
N CYS A 56 4.53 -6.76 11.60
CA CYS A 56 4.72 -8.16 11.87
C CYS A 56 3.54 -8.51 12.76
N LYS A 57 2.51 -9.15 12.18
CA LYS A 57 1.46 -9.80 12.95
C LYS A 57 2.16 -10.83 13.80
N LYS A 58 2.61 -10.41 14.98
CA LYS A 58 3.07 -11.30 16.03
C LYS A 58 1.94 -12.28 16.27
N PHE A 59 2.24 -13.56 16.12
CA PHE A 59 1.32 -14.65 16.40
C PHE A 59 0.76 -14.46 17.81
N MET A 60 -0.47 -13.96 17.91
CA MET A 60 -1.22 -13.98 19.15
C MET A 60 -1.87 -15.36 19.22
N GLY A 61 -1.17 -16.30 19.86
CA GLY A 61 -1.70 -17.64 20.11
C GLY A 61 -3.08 -17.62 20.78
N PRO A 62 -3.78 -18.76 20.84
CA PRO A 62 -5.14 -18.81 21.35
C PRO A 62 -5.21 -18.28 22.79
N ARG A 63 -6.04 -17.26 23.00
CA ARG A 63 -6.38 -16.71 24.31
C ARG A 63 -7.40 -17.66 24.97
N LYS A 64 -6.91 -18.79 25.50
CA LYS A 64 -7.64 -19.79 26.30
C LYS A 64 -6.72 -20.20 27.45
N GLY A 65 -7.08 -20.15 28.72
CA GLY A 65 -8.31 -19.75 29.40
C GLY A 65 -7.98 -19.40 30.85
#